data_AF-S9QDP9-F1
#
_entry.id   AF-S9QDP9-F1
#
_cell.length_a   1.000
_cell.length_b   1.000
_cell.length_c   1.000
_cell.angle_alpha   90.00
_cell.angle_beta   90.00
_cell.angle_gamma   90.00
#
_symmetry.space_group_name_H-M   'P 1'
#
loop_
_entity.id
_entity.type
_entity.pdbx_description
1 polymer ?
#
loop_
_entity_poly.entity_id
_entity_poly.type
_entity_poly.pdbx_seq_one_letter_code
_entity_poly.pdbx_strand_id
1 'polypeptide(L)'
;MKRKFRQGLLPRSSEILGALARLCDWQPTRSAQDRTWRKFCQGEHIKGSTRRAIVEEMVESFVRKIDASLHAEGDTRTLAQESEALLGLLLNLAVWWDNLCRRLQHALPAEPTAFTTTVALRLVVVELAMRISGMLRLNHTTMCYPPDLVDRQQVEAHRLLLSHALREALKSAGITRMALAEALDVTKEAVDQWLKDAAIIPEHRVDDIARVIAQKKGMDLSEVSDDLRKARQLSLVVKPLADVVGKDELGRLFMSLLKLITVAQGSLLERTESLAEEVREDLLYQLFTAGGESPLGPTLRGAMLEKIPDESWKHVIATPMGKWVELLRDVAAVETVSARIEHFFKGQGFSEFAVAKELLHQWVLLPRDSPSHPWAPLFALPPEESAQAYVACLQHAFHTLAGKELTPEALVTVGVLAQVFTFVGKTVKEGLKAEVEAYQWQCQGLFIQGCLIQGCRPLKEGAKPETNLWFGRVLEALRSLPPVPQEVPSVPQDVLMFLGRMKRMQEDVDSRRTSTLGP
;
A
#
# COMPACT_ATOMS: atom_id res chain seq x y z
N MET A 1 11.71 25.94 -4.13
CA MET A 1 12.50 25.27 -3.07
C MET A 1 12.05 23.81 -3.01
N LYS A 2 12.83 22.86 -3.56
CA LYS A 2 12.51 21.43 -3.45
C LYS A 2 12.59 21.08 -1.95
N ARG A 3 11.46 20.84 -1.28
CA ARG A 3 11.48 20.30 0.08
C ARG A 3 12.29 19.00 0.00
N LYS A 4 13.42 18.93 0.71
CA LYS A 4 14.07 17.66 1.05
C LYS A 4 13.07 16.91 1.94
N PHE A 5 12.06 16.32 1.33
CA PHE A 5 11.19 15.40 2.04
C PHE A 5 12.02 14.15 2.30
N ARG A 6 12.07 13.79 3.59
CA ARG A 6 12.46 12.49 4.15
C ARG A 6 13.97 12.20 4.23
N GLN A 7 14.48 12.25 5.46
CA GLN A 7 15.66 11.48 5.88
C GLN A 7 15.26 10.10 6.47
N GLY A 8 14.04 9.61 6.21
CA GLY A 8 13.54 8.33 6.75
C GLY A 8 12.21 7.88 6.14
N LEU A 9 11.87 6.58 6.34
CA LEU A 9 10.68 5.92 5.79
C LEU A 9 9.35 6.55 6.23
N LEU A 10 9.25 6.94 7.51
CA LEU A 10 8.06 7.48 8.15
C LEU A 10 8.33 8.90 8.68
N PRO A 11 7.31 9.80 8.71
CA PRO A 11 7.46 11.13 9.27
C PRO A 11 7.68 11.06 10.78
N ARG A 12 8.47 11.96 11.35
CA ARG A 12 8.63 12.09 12.80
C ARG A 12 7.36 12.64 13.45
N SER A 13 7.18 12.36 14.73
CA SER A 13 6.03 12.85 15.50
C SER A 13 5.85 14.37 15.41
N SER A 14 6.93 15.15 15.40
CA SER A 14 6.82 16.61 15.28
C SER A 14 6.42 17.10 13.89
N GLU A 15 6.68 16.33 12.84
CA GLU A 15 6.15 16.60 11.50
C GLU A 15 4.63 16.35 11.48
N ILE A 16 4.17 15.27 12.12
CA ILE A 16 2.74 14.94 12.26
C ILE A 16 2.03 16.00 13.10
N LEU A 17 2.54 16.30 14.29
CA LEU A 17 1.96 17.32 15.19
C LEU A 17 2.01 18.72 14.55
N GLY A 18 3.09 19.05 13.84
CA GLY A 18 3.18 20.30 13.08
C GLY A 18 2.19 20.38 11.92
N ALA A 19 1.87 19.26 11.27
CA ALA A 19 0.84 19.20 10.25
C ALA A 19 -0.57 19.34 10.85
N LEU A 20 -0.84 18.67 11.98
CA LEU A 20 -2.10 18.80 12.72
C LEU A 20 -2.33 20.22 13.20
N ALA A 21 -1.32 20.84 13.81
CA ALA A 21 -1.34 22.25 14.19
C ALA A 21 -1.76 23.16 13.03
N ARG A 22 -1.17 22.97 11.84
CA ARG A 22 -1.52 23.75 10.64
C ARG A 22 -2.90 23.43 10.08
N LEU A 23 -3.39 22.20 10.24
CA LEU A 23 -4.76 21.83 9.87
C LEU A 23 -5.80 22.54 10.77
N CYS A 24 -5.41 22.86 12.00
CA CYS A 24 -6.23 23.54 12.99
C CYS A 24 -5.95 25.05 13.07
N ASP A 25 -5.23 25.62 12.08
CA ASP A 25 -4.78 27.02 12.05
C ASP A 25 -4.15 27.48 13.37
N TRP A 26 -3.37 26.59 13.99
CA TRP A 26 -2.70 26.82 15.27
C TRP A 26 -1.18 26.95 15.10
N GLN A 27 -0.59 27.86 15.86
CA GLN A 27 0.85 28.03 16.01
C GLN A 27 1.20 28.44 17.44
N PRO A 28 2.40 28.09 17.93
CA PRO A 28 2.84 28.50 19.25
C PRO A 28 3.00 30.01 19.32
N THR A 29 2.48 30.62 20.39
CA THR A 29 2.59 32.04 20.69
C THR A 29 3.62 32.33 21.77
N ARG A 30 3.86 31.37 22.67
CA ARG A 30 4.75 31.54 23.85
C ARG A 30 5.89 30.53 23.86
N SER A 31 5.61 29.28 23.48
CA SER A 31 6.54 28.15 23.63
C SER A 31 7.66 28.10 22.61
N ALA A 32 7.51 28.74 21.44
CA ALA A 32 8.51 28.72 20.39
C ALA A 32 8.47 29.96 19.49
N GLN A 33 9.66 30.45 19.11
CA GLN A 33 9.82 31.44 18.05
C GLN A 33 9.66 30.80 16.65
N ASP A 34 9.35 31.60 15.63
CA ASP A 34 9.15 31.16 14.23
C ASP A 34 10.22 30.21 13.70
N ARG A 35 11.49 30.44 14.06
CA ARG A 35 12.60 29.57 13.63
C ARG A 35 12.48 28.19 14.28
N THR A 36 12.22 28.14 15.58
CA THR A 36 12.07 26.90 16.35
C THR A 36 10.81 26.15 15.95
N TRP A 37 9.71 26.87 15.71
CA TRP A 37 8.48 26.29 15.18
C TRP A 37 8.69 25.64 13.80
N ARG A 38 9.37 26.34 12.89
CA ARG A 38 9.74 25.77 11.58
C ARG A 38 10.56 24.49 11.71
N LYS A 39 11.55 24.48 12.59
CA LYS A 39 12.36 23.28 12.89
C LYS A 39 11.52 22.12 13.40
N PHE A 40 10.62 22.39 14.35
CA PHE A 40 9.70 21.39 14.89
C PHE A 40 8.86 20.74 13.78
N CYS A 41 8.19 21.56 12.96
CA CYS A 41 7.36 21.07 11.85
C CYS A 41 8.16 20.36 10.75
N GLN A 42 9.49 20.53 10.70
CA GLN A 42 10.39 19.89 9.75
C GLN A 42 11.01 18.60 10.30
N GLY A 43 10.66 18.20 11.53
CA GLY A 43 11.25 17.01 12.15
C GLY A 43 12.69 17.22 12.62
N GLU A 44 13.20 18.46 12.60
CA GLU A 44 14.56 18.77 13.06
C GLU A 44 14.68 18.60 14.57
N HIS A 45 15.91 18.37 15.03
CA HIS A 45 16.18 18.26 16.46
C HIS A 45 15.91 19.57 17.19
N ILE A 46 15.04 19.51 18.20
CA ILE A 46 14.81 20.56 19.19
C ILE A 46 14.95 20.00 20.60
N LYS A 47 15.16 20.86 21.60
CA LYS A 47 15.27 20.40 23.00
C LYS A 47 13.96 19.75 23.46
N GLY A 48 14.06 18.68 24.25
CA GLY A 48 12.89 17.97 24.78
C GLY A 48 11.94 18.86 25.59
N SER A 49 12.49 19.79 26.38
CA SER A 49 11.71 20.80 27.11
C SER A 49 10.92 21.72 26.18
N THR A 50 11.51 22.14 25.06
CA THR A 50 10.82 22.94 24.04
C THR A 50 9.73 22.14 23.34
N ARG A 51 9.97 20.86 23.01
CA ARG A 51 8.92 19.99 22.46
C ARG A 51 7.74 19.89 23.43
N ARG A 52 8.01 19.62 24.72
CA ARG A 52 6.96 19.54 25.75
C ARG A 52 6.15 20.84 25.80
N ALA A 53 6.80 21.99 25.89
CA ALA A 53 6.14 23.28 25.95
C ALA A 53 5.26 23.58 24.72
N ILE A 54 5.70 23.18 23.51
CA ILE A 54 4.89 23.32 22.28
C ILE A 54 3.63 22.44 22.37
N VAL A 55 3.77 21.18 22.78
CA VAL A 55 2.64 20.24 22.86
C VAL A 55 1.68 20.65 23.98
N GLU A 56 2.20 21.12 25.10
CA GLU A 56 1.42 21.67 26.22
C GLU A 56 0.58 22.88 25.78
N GLU A 57 1.19 23.88 25.13
CA GLU A 57 0.45 25.04 24.61
C GLU A 57 -0.61 24.64 23.57
N MET A 58 -0.31 23.61 22.75
CA MET A 58 -1.26 23.07 21.77
C MET A 58 -2.45 22.38 22.44
N VAL A 59 -2.20 21.53 23.44
CA VAL A 59 -3.24 20.83 24.22
C VAL A 59 -4.12 21.84 24.93
N GLU A 60 -3.54 22.81 25.64
CA GLU A 60 -4.29 23.89 26.28
C GLU A 60 -5.20 24.63 25.28
N SER A 61 -4.67 24.95 24.10
CA SER A 61 -5.45 25.67 23.09
C SER A 61 -6.60 24.83 22.54
N PHE A 62 -6.42 23.53 22.36
CA PHE A 62 -7.46 22.66 21.81
C PHE A 62 -8.51 22.31 22.86
N VAL A 63 -8.10 22.00 24.08
CA VAL A 63 -9.02 21.74 25.20
C VAL A 63 -9.87 22.97 25.49
N ARG A 64 -9.29 24.19 25.54
CA ARG A 64 -10.08 25.43 25.70
C ARG A 64 -11.09 25.65 24.58
N LYS A 65 -10.75 25.32 23.33
CA LYS A 65 -11.69 25.42 22.20
C LYS A 65 -12.85 24.44 22.33
N ILE A 66 -12.59 23.23 22.82
CA ILE A 66 -13.60 22.20 23.06
C ILE A 66 -14.49 22.57 24.25
N ASP A 67 -13.90 23.00 25.37
CA ASP A 67 -14.64 23.39 26.57
C ASP A 67 -15.56 24.59 26.33
N ALA A 68 -15.06 25.63 25.63
CA ALA A 68 -15.87 26.76 25.20
C ALA A 68 -17.06 26.38 24.30
N SER A 69 -17.01 25.22 23.65
CA SER A 69 -18.10 24.69 22.83
C SER A 69 -19.05 23.76 23.59
N LEU A 70 -18.67 23.24 24.75
CA LEU A 70 -19.43 22.25 25.52
C LEU A 70 -20.06 22.84 26.79
N HIS A 71 -19.37 23.70 27.56
CA HIS A 71 -19.87 24.21 28.85
C HIS A 71 -19.45 25.67 29.14
N ALA A 72 -20.39 26.45 29.70
CA ALA A 72 -20.14 27.82 30.17
C ALA A 72 -19.55 27.86 31.61
N GLU A 73 -19.56 26.74 32.33
CA GLU A 73 -19.14 26.61 33.73
C GLU A 73 -18.44 25.26 33.97
N GLY A 74 -17.31 25.02 33.29
CA GLY A 74 -16.45 23.87 33.62
C GLY A 74 -15.60 24.14 34.87
N ASP A 75 -15.49 23.17 35.77
CA ASP A 75 -14.56 23.23 36.91
C ASP A 75 -13.12 23.25 36.38
N THR A 76 -12.46 24.40 36.53
CA THR A 76 -11.07 24.65 36.07
C THR A 76 -10.08 23.59 36.56
N ARG A 77 -10.37 22.92 37.67
CA ARG A 77 -9.52 21.83 38.20
C ARG A 77 -9.62 20.55 37.37
N THR A 78 -10.80 20.20 36.87
CA THR A 78 -11.02 19.02 36.02
C THR A 78 -10.37 19.20 34.66
N LEU A 79 -10.52 20.40 34.07
CA LEU A 79 -9.91 20.75 32.78
C LEU A 79 -8.37 20.68 32.81
N ALA A 80 -7.76 21.09 33.93
CA ALA A 80 -6.32 21.00 34.12
C ALA A 80 -5.83 19.55 34.21
N GLN A 81 -6.59 18.68 34.88
CA GLN A 81 -6.27 17.25 34.99
C GLN A 81 -6.40 16.54 33.63
N GLU A 82 -7.47 16.82 32.89
CA GLU A 82 -7.69 16.29 31.55
C GLU A 82 -6.62 16.76 30.56
N SER A 83 -6.22 18.04 30.65
CA SER A 83 -5.14 18.61 29.84
C SER A 83 -3.80 17.93 30.11
N GLU A 84 -3.44 17.71 31.38
CA GLU A 84 -2.18 17.00 31.73
C GLU A 84 -2.23 15.53 31.29
N ALA A 85 -3.38 14.86 31.42
CA ALA A 85 -3.54 13.48 30.95
C ALA A 85 -3.37 13.38 29.42
N LEU A 86 -4.00 14.28 28.66
CA LEU A 86 -3.87 14.34 27.20
C LEU A 86 -2.45 14.71 26.77
N LEU A 87 -1.80 15.66 27.47
CA LEU A 87 -0.40 16.00 27.25
C LEU A 87 0.52 14.79 27.45
N GLY A 88 0.34 14.08 28.57
CA GLY A 88 1.08 12.85 28.87
C GLY A 88 0.90 11.80 27.78
N LEU A 89 -0.34 11.57 27.33
CA LEU A 89 -0.65 10.64 26.24
C LEU A 89 0.04 11.03 24.93
N LEU A 90 -0.09 12.28 24.48
CA LEU A 90 0.50 12.74 23.21
C LEU A 90 2.02 12.69 23.24
N LEU A 91 2.65 13.03 24.36
CA LEU A 91 4.10 12.93 24.50
C LEU A 91 4.58 11.49 24.49
N ASN A 92 3.88 10.58 25.18
CA ASN A 92 4.19 9.16 25.17
C ASN A 92 4.06 8.56 23.76
N LEU A 93 2.97 8.87 23.05
CA LEU A 93 2.79 8.45 21.65
C LEU A 93 3.87 9.04 20.73
N ALA A 94 4.23 10.30 20.91
CA ALA A 94 5.27 10.95 20.12
C ALA A 94 6.66 10.31 20.34
N VAL A 95 7.02 10.02 21.59
CA VAL A 95 8.27 9.33 21.96
C VAL A 95 8.28 7.92 21.40
N TRP A 96 7.19 7.18 21.59
CA TRP A 96 7.04 5.83 21.08
C TRP A 96 7.20 5.80 19.54
N TRP A 97 6.50 6.68 18.84
CA TRP A 97 6.54 6.78 17.38
C TRP A 97 7.94 7.16 16.86
N ASP A 98 8.61 8.13 17.50
CA ASP A 98 9.97 8.51 17.12
C ASP A 98 10.99 7.39 17.39
N ASN A 99 10.78 6.61 18.46
CA ASN A 99 11.59 5.42 18.74
C ASN A 99 11.40 4.35 17.67
N LEU A 100 10.16 4.11 17.21
CA LEU A 100 9.87 3.23 16.08
C LEU A 100 10.55 3.74 14.81
N CYS A 101 10.40 5.02 14.48
CA CYS A 101 11.05 5.64 13.31
C CYS A 101 12.58 5.48 13.36
N ARG A 102 13.20 5.66 14.53
CA ARG A 102 14.65 5.48 14.72
C ARG A 102 15.07 4.02 14.52
N ARG A 103 14.33 3.08 15.11
CA ARG A 103 14.58 1.64 14.91
C ARG A 103 14.49 1.26 13.43
N LEU A 104 13.50 1.78 12.72
CA LEU A 104 13.33 1.57 11.28
C LEU A 104 14.48 2.19 10.48
N GLN A 105 14.90 3.40 10.81
CA GLN A 105 16.03 4.06 10.15
C GLN A 105 17.35 3.28 10.29
N HIS A 106 17.57 2.61 11.42
CA HIS A 106 18.75 1.76 11.60
C HIS A 106 18.62 0.37 10.95
N ALA A 107 17.39 -0.15 10.83
CA ALA A 107 17.14 -1.50 10.35
C ALA A 107 16.95 -1.60 8.83
N LEU A 108 16.69 -0.48 8.15
CA LEU A 108 16.33 -0.41 6.74
C LEU A 108 17.38 0.35 5.93
N PRO A 109 17.47 0.10 4.61
CA PRO A 109 18.33 0.88 3.72
C PRO A 109 18.01 2.38 3.76
N ALA A 110 19.03 3.20 3.45
CA ALA A 110 18.95 4.66 3.55
C ALA A 110 17.85 5.28 2.67
N GLU A 111 17.57 4.67 1.51
CA GLU A 111 16.48 5.07 0.63
C GLU A 111 15.40 3.98 0.61
N PRO A 112 14.19 4.28 1.12
CA PRO A 112 13.10 3.31 1.12
C PRO A 112 12.53 3.14 -0.28
N THR A 113 12.22 1.90 -0.65
CA THR A 113 11.56 1.59 -1.92
C THR A 113 10.05 1.86 -1.84
N ALA A 114 9.39 1.92 -3.00
CA ALA A 114 7.93 2.01 -3.08
C ALA A 114 7.26 0.83 -2.34
N PHE A 115 7.75 -0.39 -2.53
CA PHE A 115 7.19 -1.58 -1.88
C PHE A 115 7.37 -1.56 -0.36
N THR A 116 8.57 -1.22 0.14
CA THR A 116 8.83 -1.09 1.58
C THR A 116 7.94 -0.01 2.21
N THR A 117 7.73 1.11 1.51
CA THR A 117 6.82 2.17 1.94
C THR A 117 5.37 1.70 1.96
N THR A 118 4.93 0.97 0.93
CA THR A 118 3.59 0.38 0.88
C THR A 118 3.35 -0.55 2.07
N VAL A 119 4.25 -1.48 2.37
CA VAL A 119 4.08 -2.40 3.51
C VAL A 119 4.06 -1.64 4.84
N ALA A 120 4.91 -0.61 5.00
CA ALA A 120 4.88 0.23 6.20
C ALA A 120 3.55 0.98 6.36
N LEU A 121 2.97 1.48 5.26
CA LEU A 121 1.65 2.11 5.29
C LEU A 121 0.54 1.10 5.59
N ARG A 122 0.63 -0.14 5.08
CA ARG A 122 -0.32 -1.21 5.42
C ARG A 122 -0.31 -1.53 6.92
N LEU A 123 0.88 -1.62 7.51
CA LEU A 123 1.04 -1.80 8.96
C LEU A 123 0.37 -0.66 9.75
N VAL A 124 0.61 0.59 9.32
CA VAL A 124 -0.03 1.78 9.90
C VAL A 124 -1.55 1.74 9.74
N VAL A 125 -2.05 1.32 8.59
CA VAL A 125 -3.51 1.19 8.32
C VAL A 125 -4.16 0.20 9.29
N VAL A 126 -3.56 -0.97 9.52
CA VAL A 126 -4.07 -1.95 10.48
C VAL A 126 -4.14 -1.35 11.89
N GLU A 127 -3.08 -0.66 12.30
CA GLU A 127 -3.02 -0.03 13.62
C GLU A 127 -4.03 1.12 13.79
N LEU A 128 -4.15 1.98 12.79
CA LEU A 128 -5.13 3.05 12.76
C LEU A 128 -6.55 2.51 12.79
N ALA A 129 -6.83 1.42 12.06
CA ALA A 129 -8.16 0.82 12.06
C ALA A 129 -8.59 0.41 13.47
N MET A 130 -7.72 -0.27 14.21
CA MET A 130 -8.00 -0.67 15.60
C MET A 130 -8.28 0.53 16.52
N ARG A 131 -7.43 1.56 16.45
CA ARG A 131 -7.57 2.77 17.29
C ARG A 131 -8.82 3.57 16.96
N ILE A 132 -9.09 3.77 15.66
CA ILE A 132 -10.27 4.49 15.18
C ILE A 132 -11.53 3.74 15.57
N SER A 133 -11.57 2.41 15.44
CA SER A 133 -12.73 1.63 15.86
C SER A 133 -13.01 1.74 17.36
N GLY A 134 -11.97 1.76 18.19
CA GLY A 134 -12.09 2.03 19.64
C GLY A 134 -12.69 3.42 19.92
N MET A 135 -12.11 4.46 19.30
CA MET A 135 -12.59 5.85 19.42
C MET A 135 -14.04 6.02 18.97
N LEU A 136 -14.39 5.47 17.81
CA LEU A 136 -15.75 5.54 17.29
C LEU A 136 -16.73 4.83 18.22
N ARG A 137 -16.34 3.68 18.80
CA ARG A 137 -17.18 2.94 19.73
C ARG A 137 -17.38 3.68 21.06
N LEU A 138 -16.35 4.34 21.59
CA LEU A 138 -16.46 5.24 22.75
C LEU A 138 -17.46 6.36 22.48
N ASN A 139 -17.46 6.92 21.26
CA ASN A 139 -18.38 7.98 20.86
C ASN A 139 -19.75 7.46 20.36
N HIS A 140 -20.09 6.20 20.63
CA HIS A 140 -21.32 5.54 20.15
C HIS A 140 -21.58 5.71 18.65
N THR A 141 -20.51 5.87 17.86
CA THR A 141 -20.56 6.12 16.43
C THR A 141 -20.21 4.83 15.68
N THR A 142 -21.03 4.49 14.69
CA THR A 142 -20.74 3.36 13.79
C THR A 142 -20.35 3.89 12.42
N MET A 143 -19.20 3.44 11.92
CA MET A 143 -18.82 3.69 10.54
C MET A 143 -19.35 2.54 9.70
N CYS A 144 -20.35 2.80 8.86
CA CYS A 144 -20.77 1.84 7.86
C CYS A 144 -19.87 1.97 6.64
N TYR A 145 -19.25 0.86 6.22
CA TYR A 145 -18.70 0.73 4.87
C TYR A 145 -19.86 0.38 3.92
N PRO A 146 -20.29 1.27 3.01
CA PRO A 146 -21.25 0.89 1.98
C PRO A 146 -20.65 -0.23 1.11
N PRO A 147 -21.33 -1.38 0.95
CA PRO A 147 -20.86 -2.48 0.12
C PRO A 147 -20.57 -2.07 -1.34
N ASP A 148 -21.23 -1.01 -1.81
CA ASP A 148 -21.22 -0.54 -3.19
C ASP A 148 -20.06 0.43 -3.52
N LEU A 149 -19.14 0.70 -2.59
CA LEU A 149 -17.98 1.59 -2.79
C LEU A 149 -16.88 1.03 -3.71
N VAL A 150 -17.11 -0.10 -4.37
CA VAL A 150 -16.15 -0.74 -5.28
C VAL A 150 -15.97 0.07 -6.59
N ASP A 151 -16.77 1.11 -6.81
CA ASP A 151 -16.72 1.84 -8.06
C ASP A 151 -15.42 2.64 -8.22
N ARG A 152 -14.72 2.43 -9.34
CA ARG A 152 -13.49 3.15 -9.73
C ARG A 152 -13.64 4.67 -9.64
N GLN A 153 -14.87 5.18 -9.74
CA GLN A 153 -15.21 6.60 -9.68
C GLN A 153 -14.92 7.26 -8.32
N GLN A 154 -14.88 6.53 -7.21
CA GLN A 154 -14.53 7.11 -5.90
C GLN A 154 -13.04 6.98 -5.56
N VAL A 155 -12.34 5.99 -6.11
CA VAL A 155 -10.87 6.00 -6.16
C VAL A 155 -10.37 7.23 -6.95
N GLU A 156 -11.13 7.68 -7.96
CA GLU A 156 -10.90 8.97 -8.62
C GLU A 156 -11.23 10.19 -7.75
N ALA A 157 -12.15 10.11 -6.78
CA ALA A 157 -12.47 11.22 -5.87
C ALA A 157 -11.31 11.52 -4.88
N HIS A 158 -10.43 10.55 -4.64
CA HIS A 158 -9.17 10.76 -3.92
C HIS A 158 -8.05 11.39 -4.77
N ARG A 159 -8.30 11.73 -6.05
CA ARG A 159 -7.42 12.61 -6.83
C ARG A 159 -7.30 13.94 -6.09
N LEU A 160 -6.11 14.20 -5.55
CA LEU A 160 -5.67 15.43 -4.88
C LEU A 160 -6.82 16.30 -4.41
N LEU A 161 -7.26 16.03 -3.17
CA LEU A 161 -8.41 16.61 -2.48
C LEU A 161 -8.65 18.10 -2.78
N LEU A 162 -7.59 18.90 -2.95
CA LEU A 162 -7.67 20.31 -3.33
C LEU A 162 -8.21 20.55 -4.75
N SER A 163 -7.73 19.83 -5.77
CA SER A 163 -8.23 19.95 -7.14
C SER A 163 -9.72 19.63 -7.20
N HIS A 164 -10.14 18.58 -6.50
CA HIS A 164 -11.53 18.15 -6.44
C HIS A 164 -12.40 19.17 -5.70
N ALA A 165 -12.00 19.56 -4.48
CA ALA A 165 -12.70 20.58 -3.70
C ALA A 165 -12.84 21.89 -4.50
N LEU A 166 -11.78 22.31 -5.19
CA LEU A 166 -11.81 23.50 -6.04
C LEU A 166 -12.77 23.35 -7.23
N ARG A 167 -12.76 22.21 -7.93
CA ARG A 167 -13.69 21.95 -9.05
C ARG A 167 -15.14 22.01 -8.59
N GLU A 168 -15.47 21.37 -7.47
CA GLU A 168 -16.83 21.37 -6.90
C GLU A 168 -17.23 22.76 -6.40
N ALA A 169 -16.33 23.49 -5.75
CA ALA A 169 -16.59 24.85 -5.30
C ALA A 169 -16.84 25.81 -6.49
N LEU A 170 -16.04 25.73 -7.56
CA LEU A 170 -16.24 26.53 -8.78
C LEU A 170 -17.52 26.17 -9.52
N LYS A 171 -17.78 24.87 -9.69
CA LYS A 171 -18.98 24.34 -10.35
C LYS A 171 -20.23 24.79 -9.61
N SER A 172 -20.26 24.63 -8.30
CA SER A 172 -21.40 25.01 -7.48
C SER A 172 -21.58 26.55 -7.39
N ALA A 173 -20.51 27.34 -7.56
CA ALA A 173 -20.59 28.80 -7.64
C ALA A 173 -20.89 29.34 -9.04
N GLY A 174 -20.96 28.47 -10.06
CA GLY A 174 -21.15 28.87 -11.46
C GLY A 174 -19.96 29.70 -12.01
N ILE A 175 -18.77 29.54 -11.44
CA ILE A 175 -17.58 30.28 -11.85
C ILE A 175 -16.84 29.50 -12.94
N THR A 176 -16.65 30.12 -14.10
CA THR A 176 -15.83 29.53 -15.18
C THR A 176 -14.34 29.70 -14.87
N ARG A 177 -13.50 28.85 -15.46
CA ARG A 177 -12.04 28.93 -15.29
C ARG A 177 -11.47 30.29 -15.73
N MET A 178 -12.07 30.88 -16.77
CA MET A 178 -11.70 32.19 -17.30
C MET A 178 -12.09 33.32 -16.35
N ALA A 179 -13.32 33.28 -15.81
CA ALA A 179 -13.78 34.26 -14.83
C ALA A 179 -12.94 34.23 -13.53
N LEU A 180 -12.52 33.04 -13.10
CA LEU A 180 -11.60 32.92 -11.96
C LEU A 180 -10.22 33.49 -12.27
N ALA A 181 -9.70 33.23 -13.48
CA ALA A 181 -8.41 33.74 -13.93
C ALA A 181 -8.40 35.28 -13.97
N GLU A 182 -9.46 35.89 -14.52
CA GLU A 182 -9.67 37.34 -14.55
C GLU A 182 -9.78 37.93 -13.14
N ALA A 183 -10.58 37.31 -12.25
CA ALA A 183 -10.78 37.80 -10.89
C ALA A 183 -9.51 37.77 -10.01
N LEU A 184 -8.57 36.86 -10.32
CA LEU A 184 -7.34 36.66 -9.55
C LEU A 184 -6.09 37.27 -10.21
N ASP A 185 -6.25 37.89 -11.38
CA ASP A 185 -5.17 38.39 -12.23
C ASP A 185 -4.09 37.32 -12.49
N VAL A 186 -4.53 36.16 -12.98
CA VAL A 186 -3.67 35.02 -13.36
C VAL A 186 -4.02 34.50 -14.74
N THR A 187 -3.13 33.72 -15.34
CA THR A 187 -3.42 33.08 -16.63
C THR A 187 -4.42 31.93 -16.47
N LYS A 188 -5.22 31.68 -17.52
CA LYS A 188 -6.13 30.52 -17.58
C LYS A 188 -5.36 29.21 -17.41
N GLU A 189 -4.14 29.13 -17.93
CA GLU A 189 -3.25 27.99 -17.80
C GLU A 189 -2.88 27.71 -16.34
N ALA A 190 -2.70 28.75 -15.50
CA ALA A 190 -2.45 28.58 -14.07
C ALA A 190 -3.67 27.94 -13.37
N VAL A 191 -4.88 28.40 -13.68
CA VAL A 191 -6.12 27.80 -13.18
C VAL A 191 -6.26 26.36 -13.66
N ASP A 192 -6.02 26.09 -14.94
CA ASP A 192 -6.04 24.73 -15.49
C ASP A 192 -5.01 23.82 -14.81
N GLN A 193 -3.83 24.32 -14.43
CA GLN A 193 -2.83 23.57 -13.67
C GLN A 193 -3.27 23.27 -12.23
N TRP A 194 -3.95 24.20 -11.55
CA TRP A 194 -4.53 23.95 -10.22
C TRP A 194 -5.62 22.88 -10.27
N LEU A 195 -6.36 22.82 -11.38
CA LEU A 195 -7.41 21.83 -11.56
C LEU A 195 -6.88 20.48 -12.07
N LYS A 196 -5.73 20.40 -12.76
CA LYS A 196 -5.20 19.17 -13.43
C LYS A 196 -4.35 18.24 -12.54
N ASP A 197 -4.58 18.21 -11.23
CA ASP A 197 -3.99 17.22 -10.34
C ASP A 197 -2.44 17.25 -10.25
N ALA A 198 -1.82 18.43 -10.42
CA ALA A 198 -0.36 18.55 -10.42
C ALA A 198 0.18 19.70 -9.58
N ALA A 199 -0.48 20.84 -9.48
CA ALA A 199 0.06 22.03 -8.82
C ALA A 199 -0.51 22.21 -7.40
N ILE A 200 0.38 22.33 -6.41
CA ILE A 200 -0.01 22.79 -5.06
C ILE A 200 -0.29 24.29 -5.16
N ILE A 201 -1.53 24.70 -4.90
CA ILE A 201 -1.92 26.11 -4.87
C ILE A 201 -1.15 26.81 -3.73
N PRO A 202 -0.52 27.97 -3.99
CA PRO A 202 0.10 28.77 -2.93
C PRO A 202 -0.92 29.16 -1.85
N GLU A 203 -0.48 29.26 -0.60
CA GLU A 203 -1.38 29.52 0.54
C GLU A 203 -2.19 30.80 0.38
N HIS A 204 -1.51 31.91 0.05
CA HIS A 204 -2.16 33.19 -0.19
C HIS A 204 -3.23 33.13 -1.30
N ARG A 205 -3.03 32.28 -2.32
CA ARG A 205 -4.00 32.12 -3.41
C ARG A 205 -5.22 31.33 -3.00
N VAL A 206 -5.13 30.46 -2.00
CA VAL A 206 -6.32 29.75 -1.48
C VAL A 206 -7.33 30.73 -0.91
N ASP A 207 -6.86 31.73 -0.17
CA ASP A 207 -7.73 32.73 0.45
C ASP A 207 -8.34 33.67 -0.58
N ASP A 208 -7.57 34.05 -1.61
CA ASP A 208 -8.10 34.86 -2.71
C ASP A 208 -9.17 34.10 -3.52
N ILE A 209 -8.94 32.80 -3.79
CA ILE A 209 -9.93 31.92 -4.43
C ILE A 209 -11.19 31.82 -3.57
N ALA A 210 -11.04 31.60 -2.26
CA ALA A 210 -12.16 31.51 -1.32
C ALA A 210 -12.99 32.81 -1.33
N ARG A 211 -12.34 33.98 -1.39
CA ARG A 211 -13.00 35.29 -1.46
C ARG A 211 -13.86 35.44 -2.71
N VAL A 212 -13.32 35.05 -3.87
CA VAL A 212 -14.07 35.09 -5.15
C VAL A 212 -15.30 34.17 -5.10
N ILE A 213 -15.14 32.95 -4.56
CA ILE A 213 -16.23 31.97 -4.45
C ILE A 213 -17.30 32.45 -3.46
N ALA A 214 -16.89 32.90 -2.27
CA ALA A 214 -17.80 33.39 -1.23
C ALA A 214 -18.61 34.59 -1.72
N GLN A 215 -17.96 35.57 -2.38
CA GLN A 215 -18.64 36.73 -2.95
C GLN A 215 -19.66 36.34 -4.03
N LYS A 216 -19.36 35.33 -4.85
CA LYS A 216 -20.27 34.89 -5.92
C LYS A 216 -21.49 34.13 -5.39
N LYS A 217 -21.32 33.35 -4.33
CA LYS A 217 -22.39 32.56 -3.72
C LYS A 217 -23.15 33.27 -2.59
N GLY A 218 -22.64 34.37 -2.06
CA GLY A 218 -23.15 34.95 -0.82
C GLY A 218 -22.94 34.04 0.40
N MET A 219 -21.89 33.23 0.38
CA MET A 219 -21.51 32.36 1.51
C MET A 219 -20.57 33.08 2.47
N ASP A 220 -20.44 32.56 3.69
CA ASP A 220 -19.39 33.01 4.60
C ASP A 220 -18.01 32.68 4.02
N LEU A 221 -17.12 33.68 4.04
CA LEU A 221 -15.73 33.52 3.61
C LEU A 221 -15.01 32.48 4.48
N SER A 222 -15.33 32.42 5.77
CA SER A 222 -14.65 31.52 6.70
C SER A 222 -14.87 30.04 6.32
N GLU A 223 -16.11 29.67 5.99
CA GLU A 223 -16.48 28.31 5.61
C GLU A 223 -15.75 27.84 4.33
N VAL A 224 -15.78 28.66 3.27
CA VAL A 224 -15.12 28.33 2.00
C VAL A 224 -13.59 28.32 2.14
N SER A 225 -13.03 29.26 2.91
CA SER A 225 -11.59 29.34 3.16
C SER A 225 -11.09 28.12 3.95
N ASP A 226 -11.81 27.74 5.00
CA ASP A 226 -11.47 26.59 5.84
C ASP A 226 -11.47 25.28 5.03
N ASP A 227 -12.48 25.05 4.20
CA ASP A 227 -12.57 23.85 3.36
C ASP A 227 -11.42 23.76 2.35
N LEU A 228 -11.12 24.86 1.66
CA LEU A 228 -10.01 24.87 0.69
C LEU A 228 -8.64 24.77 1.37
N ARG A 229 -8.46 25.38 2.55
CA ARG A 229 -7.23 25.25 3.35
C ARG A 229 -7.04 23.81 3.83
N LYS A 230 -8.08 23.17 4.39
CA LYS A 230 -8.05 21.75 4.78
C LYS A 230 -7.70 20.88 3.58
N ALA A 231 -8.37 21.07 2.45
CA ALA A 231 -8.10 20.31 1.23
C ALA A 231 -6.66 20.50 0.73
N ARG A 232 -6.10 21.71 0.85
CA ARG A 232 -4.70 22.01 0.53
C ARG A 232 -3.73 21.30 1.47
N GLN A 233 -3.94 21.39 2.78
CA GLN A 233 -3.07 20.74 3.76
C GLN A 233 -3.09 19.22 3.59
N LEU A 234 -4.26 18.62 3.36
CA LEU A 234 -4.35 17.20 3.04
C LEU A 234 -3.63 16.86 1.72
N SER A 235 -3.77 17.70 0.69
CA SER A 235 -3.03 17.52 -0.58
C SER A 235 -1.51 17.60 -0.41
N LEU A 236 -1.01 18.42 0.52
CA LEU A 236 0.41 18.49 0.87
C LEU A 236 0.96 17.20 1.48
N VAL A 237 0.10 16.37 2.08
CA VAL A 237 0.44 15.06 2.67
C VAL A 237 0.20 13.92 1.68
N VAL A 238 -0.96 13.93 1.01
CA VAL A 238 -1.39 12.90 0.06
C VAL A 238 -0.50 12.88 -1.18
N LYS A 239 -0.12 14.05 -1.73
CA LYS A 239 0.67 14.11 -2.97
C LYS A 239 2.03 13.39 -2.83
N PRO A 240 2.89 13.72 -1.84
CA PRO A 240 4.16 13.01 -1.68
C PRO A 240 3.99 11.51 -1.43
N LEU A 241 2.90 11.08 -0.76
CA LEU A 241 2.62 9.66 -0.58
C LEU A 241 2.27 9.00 -1.92
N ALA A 242 1.37 9.61 -2.70
CA ALA A 242 0.99 9.13 -4.02
C ALA A 242 2.16 9.10 -5.01
N ASP A 243 3.09 10.05 -4.92
CA ASP A 243 4.31 10.09 -5.74
C ASP A 243 5.26 8.91 -5.40
N VAL A 244 5.20 8.37 -4.18
CA VAL A 244 6.05 7.24 -3.72
C VAL A 244 5.40 5.88 -3.95
N VAL A 245 4.14 5.69 -3.55
CA VAL A 245 3.47 4.37 -3.63
C VAL A 245 2.54 4.21 -4.82
N GLY A 246 2.25 5.30 -5.54
CA GLY A 246 1.27 5.33 -6.61
C GLY A 246 -0.14 5.70 -6.12
N LYS A 247 -0.89 6.40 -6.98
CA LYS A 247 -2.26 6.85 -6.68
C LYS A 247 -3.22 5.69 -6.42
N ASP A 248 -3.14 4.65 -7.24
CA ASP A 248 -4.01 3.48 -7.14
C ASP A 248 -3.78 2.72 -5.83
N GLU A 249 -2.52 2.54 -5.43
CA GLU A 249 -2.18 1.89 -4.16
C GLU A 249 -2.64 2.72 -2.97
N LEU A 250 -2.48 4.05 -3.03
CA LEU A 250 -2.97 4.93 -1.97
C LEU A 250 -4.50 4.85 -1.82
N GLY A 251 -5.24 4.77 -2.93
CA GLY A 251 -6.67 4.50 -2.93
C GLY A 251 -7.00 3.15 -2.29
N ARG A 252 -6.28 2.08 -2.66
CA ARG A 252 -6.44 0.74 -2.04
C ARG A 252 -6.16 0.75 -0.54
N LEU A 253 -5.14 1.48 -0.08
CA LEU A 253 -4.83 1.64 1.34
C LEU A 253 -5.98 2.31 2.11
N PHE A 254 -6.56 3.36 1.54
CA PHE A 254 -7.71 4.05 2.15
C PHE A 254 -8.94 3.15 2.24
N MET A 255 -9.27 2.45 1.16
CA MET A 255 -10.39 1.49 1.15
C MET A 255 -10.17 0.35 2.14
N SER A 256 -8.94 -0.13 2.25
CA SER A 256 -8.55 -1.16 3.22
C SER A 256 -8.71 -0.65 4.66
N LEU A 257 -8.35 0.60 4.94
CA LEU A 257 -8.58 1.22 6.24
C LEU A 257 -10.06 1.19 6.63
N LEU A 258 -10.96 1.65 5.74
CA LEU A 258 -12.40 1.66 6.01
C LEU A 258 -12.96 0.25 6.24
N LYS A 259 -12.52 -0.72 5.43
CA LYS A 259 -12.92 -2.12 5.58
C LYS A 259 -12.46 -2.71 6.92
N LEU A 260 -11.20 -2.46 7.30
CA LEU A 260 -10.65 -2.93 8.56
C LEU A 260 -11.33 -2.27 9.76
N ILE A 261 -11.65 -0.97 9.69
CA ILE A 261 -12.44 -0.27 10.73
C ILE A 261 -13.78 -0.97 10.92
N THR A 262 -14.48 -1.27 9.83
CA THR A 262 -15.81 -1.92 9.85
C THR A 262 -15.73 -3.31 10.49
N VAL A 263 -14.75 -4.13 10.08
CA VAL A 263 -14.53 -5.46 10.67
C VAL A 263 -14.23 -5.35 12.17
N ALA A 264 -13.34 -4.42 12.55
CA ALA A 264 -13.00 -4.20 13.95
C ALA A 264 -14.21 -3.72 14.76
N GLN A 265 -15.05 -2.82 14.22
CA GLN A 265 -16.24 -2.34 14.91
C GLN A 265 -17.27 -3.46 15.12
N GLY A 266 -17.48 -4.32 14.12
CA GLY A 266 -18.35 -5.50 14.27
C GLY A 266 -17.87 -6.41 15.38
N SER A 267 -16.57 -6.72 15.41
CA SER A 267 -16.00 -7.57 16.47
C SER A 267 -16.00 -6.90 17.85
N LEU A 268 -15.80 -5.58 17.92
CA LEU A 268 -15.89 -4.82 19.16
C LEU A 268 -17.31 -4.84 19.72
N LEU A 269 -18.33 -4.67 18.87
CA LEU A 269 -19.73 -4.72 19.29
C LEU A 269 -20.03 -6.05 19.98
N GLU A 270 -19.78 -7.17 19.29
CA GLU A 270 -20.02 -8.52 19.81
C GLU A 270 -19.35 -8.78 21.16
N ARG A 271 -18.18 -8.17 21.39
CA ARG A 271 -17.33 -8.46 22.56
C ARG A 271 -17.51 -7.51 23.73
N THR A 272 -18.05 -6.33 23.48
CA THR A 272 -18.19 -5.28 24.51
C THR A 272 -19.64 -5.03 24.92
N GLU A 273 -20.62 -5.54 24.16
CA GLU A 273 -22.03 -5.30 24.42
C GLU A 273 -22.53 -5.90 25.74
N SER A 274 -21.98 -7.03 26.17
CA SER A 274 -22.33 -7.70 27.43
C SER A 274 -21.50 -7.26 28.63
N LEU A 275 -20.50 -6.39 28.44
CA LEU A 275 -19.64 -5.91 29.52
C LEU A 275 -20.29 -4.76 30.27
N ALA A 276 -19.97 -4.66 31.57
CA ALA A 276 -20.28 -3.48 32.35
C ALA A 276 -19.63 -2.23 31.73
N GLU A 277 -20.30 -1.09 31.83
CA GLU A 277 -19.90 0.17 31.17
C GLU A 277 -18.48 0.59 31.51
N GLU A 278 -18.12 0.61 32.79
CA GLU A 278 -16.77 0.96 33.25
C GLU A 278 -15.67 0.08 32.63
N VAL A 279 -15.92 -1.24 32.54
CA VAL A 279 -14.98 -2.21 31.95
C VAL A 279 -14.89 -2.02 30.44
N ARG A 280 -16.03 -1.76 29.79
CA ARG A 280 -16.11 -1.49 28.36
C ARG A 280 -15.32 -0.23 28.01
N GLU A 281 -15.53 0.86 28.74
CA GLU A 281 -14.85 2.13 28.49
C GLU A 281 -13.34 2.02 28.70
N ASP A 282 -12.89 1.38 29.77
CA ASP A 282 -11.46 1.14 30.02
C ASP A 282 -10.82 0.34 28.88
N LEU A 283 -11.45 -0.76 28.43
CA LEU A 283 -10.94 -1.56 27.32
C LEU A 283 -10.88 -0.79 26.00
N LEU A 284 -11.90 0.02 25.69
CA LEU A 284 -11.94 0.82 24.48
C LEU A 284 -10.94 1.99 24.54
N TYR A 285 -10.73 2.58 25.72
CA TYR A 285 -9.70 3.59 25.95
C TYR A 285 -8.29 2.99 25.78
N GLN A 286 -8.04 1.80 26.33
CA GLN A 286 -6.80 1.07 26.09
C GLN A 286 -6.61 0.73 24.62
N LEU A 287 -7.67 0.38 23.89
CA LEU A 287 -7.59 0.17 22.45
C LEU A 287 -7.29 1.46 21.69
N PHE A 288 -7.86 2.59 22.07
CA PHE A 288 -7.55 3.88 21.44
C PHE A 288 -6.07 4.29 21.67
N THR A 289 -5.58 4.10 22.90
CA THR A 289 -4.25 4.57 23.33
C THR A 289 -3.12 3.59 22.99
N ALA A 290 -3.32 2.28 23.17
CA ALA A 290 -2.34 1.23 22.90
C ALA A 290 -2.59 0.48 21.58
N GLY A 291 -3.75 0.65 20.95
CA GLY A 291 -4.08 0.05 19.65
C GLY A 291 -3.89 -1.46 19.64
N GLY A 292 -3.08 -1.96 18.72
CA GLY A 292 -2.84 -3.39 18.57
C GLY A 292 -2.06 -4.06 19.71
N GLU A 293 -1.53 -3.30 20.68
CA GLU A 293 -0.91 -3.81 21.89
C GLU A 293 -1.89 -3.92 23.08
N SER A 294 -3.13 -3.43 22.91
CA SER A 294 -4.19 -3.58 23.91
C SER A 294 -4.66 -5.04 24.07
N PRO A 295 -5.39 -5.37 25.15
CA PRO A 295 -5.98 -6.70 25.34
C PRO A 295 -6.91 -7.15 24.19
N LEU A 296 -7.56 -6.19 23.52
CA LEU A 296 -8.43 -6.46 22.38
C LEU A 296 -7.66 -6.62 21.05
N GLY A 297 -6.41 -6.16 20.98
CA GLY A 297 -5.60 -6.14 19.75
C GLY A 297 -5.48 -7.50 19.05
N PRO A 298 -5.01 -8.58 19.72
CA PRO A 298 -4.88 -9.91 19.10
C PRO A 298 -6.20 -10.44 18.54
N THR A 299 -7.27 -10.20 19.29
CA THR A 299 -8.62 -10.62 18.94
C THR A 299 -9.15 -9.91 17.70
N LEU A 300 -8.97 -8.59 17.61
CA LEU A 300 -9.36 -7.81 16.43
C LEU A 300 -8.54 -8.20 15.20
N ARG A 301 -7.24 -8.49 15.36
CA ARG A 301 -6.43 -9.04 14.27
C ARG A 301 -6.98 -10.37 13.78
N GLY A 302 -7.40 -11.26 14.68
CA GLY A 302 -8.08 -12.52 14.33
C GLY A 302 -9.30 -12.29 13.45
N ALA A 303 -10.21 -11.40 13.88
CA ALA A 303 -11.39 -11.03 13.09
C ALA A 303 -11.04 -10.43 11.72
N MET A 304 -10.02 -9.58 11.65
CA MET A 304 -9.51 -9.03 10.40
C MET A 304 -8.96 -10.12 9.46
N LEU A 305 -8.20 -11.09 9.98
CA LEU A 305 -7.66 -12.20 9.19
C LEU A 305 -8.75 -13.08 8.57
N GLU A 306 -9.85 -13.30 9.30
CA GLU A 306 -10.98 -14.11 8.82
C GLU A 306 -11.80 -13.39 7.75
N LYS A 307 -11.92 -12.06 7.82
CA LYS A 307 -12.83 -11.27 6.96
C LYS A 307 -12.15 -10.60 5.77
N ILE A 308 -10.83 -10.49 5.75
CA ILE A 308 -10.07 -9.93 4.64
C ILE A 308 -9.60 -11.05 3.70
N PRO A 309 -10.17 -11.16 2.47
CA PRO A 309 -9.82 -12.24 1.54
C PRO A 309 -8.48 -12.02 0.82
N ASP A 310 -7.93 -10.81 0.85
CA ASP A 310 -6.67 -10.48 0.19
C ASP A 310 -5.49 -11.07 1.00
N GLU A 311 -4.89 -12.12 0.45
CA GLU A 311 -3.75 -12.83 1.04
C GLU A 311 -2.56 -11.90 1.33
N SER A 312 -2.38 -10.84 0.54
CA SER A 312 -1.26 -9.90 0.71
C SER A 312 -1.37 -9.04 1.98
N TRP A 313 -2.54 -9.06 2.65
CA TRP A 313 -2.75 -8.41 3.95
C TRP A 313 -2.56 -9.33 5.14
N LYS A 314 -2.64 -10.66 4.96
CA LYS A 314 -2.69 -11.57 6.10
C LYS A 314 -1.44 -11.48 6.97
N HIS A 315 -0.24 -11.48 6.38
CA HIS A 315 0.95 -11.34 7.20
C HIS A 315 1.06 -9.96 7.86
N VAL A 316 0.66 -8.89 7.17
CA VAL A 316 0.63 -7.53 7.74
C VAL A 316 -0.30 -7.48 8.96
N ILE A 317 -1.54 -7.98 8.83
CA ILE A 317 -2.53 -8.01 9.91
C ILE A 317 -2.02 -8.86 11.08
N ALA A 318 -1.45 -10.03 10.79
CA ALA A 318 -0.92 -10.93 11.80
C ALA A 318 0.33 -10.36 12.52
N THR A 319 1.01 -9.38 11.94
CA THR A 319 2.27 -8.85 12.50
C THR A 319 1.99 -7.85 13.63
N PRO A 320 2.31 -8.19 14.89
CA PRO A 320 2.19 -7.26 16.00
C PRO A 320 3.21 -6.12 15.87
N MET A 321 2.89 -4.99 16.48
CA MET A 321 3.69 -3.77 16.46
C MET A 321 5.18 -3.97 16.81
N GLY A 322 5.45 -4.79 17.83
CA GLY A 322 6.82 -5.16 18.22
C GLY A 322 7.67 -5.76 17.08
N LYS A 323 7.04 -6.45 16.13
CA LYS A 323 7.67 -7.16 14.99
C LYS A 323 7.69 -6.38 13.68
N TRP A 324 7.20 -5.13 13.64
CA TRP A 324 7.19 -4.33 12.41
C TRP A 324 8.58 -4.16 11.79
N VAL A 325 9.60 -3.97 12.63
CA VAL A 325 10.98 -3.79 12.18
C VAL A 325 11.53 -5.05 11.52
N GLU A 326 11.16 -6.23 12.02
CA GLU A 326 11.56 -7.51 11.44
C GLU A 326 10.91 -7.70 10.07
N LEU A 327 9.58 -7.52 9.99
CA LEU A 327 8.86 -7.59 8.72
C LEU A 327 9.43 -6.63 7.67
N LEU A 328 9.63 -5.35 8.04
CA LEU A 328 10.14 -4.37 7.10
C LEU A 328 11.58 -4.65 6.69
N ARG A 329 12.40 -5.25 7.55
CA ARG A 329 13.74 -5.72 7.20
C ARG A 329 13.67 -6.84 6.17
N ASP A 330 12.77 -7.81 6.36
CA ASP A 330 12.58 -8.91 5.42
C ASP A 330 12.11 -8.39 4.05
N VAL A 331 11.18 -7.43 4.06
CA VAL A 331 10.69 -6.75 2.85
C VAL A 331 11.82 -5.99 2.12
N ALA A 332 12.64 -5.23 2.84
CA ALA A 332 13.76 -4.49 2.26
C ALA A 332 14.85 -5.43 1.72
N ALA A 333 15.07 -6.56 2.40
CA ALA A 333 16.00 -7.58 1.96
C ALA A 333 15.51 -8.23 0.65
N VAL A 334 14.22 -8.56 0.56
CA VAL A 334 13.60 -9.06 -0.67
C VAL A 334 13.74 -8.05 -1.81
N GLU A 335 13.51 -6.76 -1.58
CA GLU A 335 13.72 -5.73 -2.61
C GLU A 335 15.16 -5.64 -3.10
N THR A 336 16.14 -5.81 -2.19
CA THR A 336 17.56 -5.84 -2.54
C THR A 336 17.89 -7.04 -3.41
N VAL A 337 17.35 -8.22 -3.08
CA VAL A 337 17.53 -9.43 -3.88
C VAL A 337 16.82 -9.31 -5.22
N SER A 338 15.56 -8.84 -5.24
CA SER A 338 14.80 -8.55 -6.45
C SER A 338 15.56 -7.64 -7.40
N ALA A 339 16.16 -6.55 -6.90
CA ALA A 339 16.94 -5.63 -7.73
C ALA A 339 18.22 -6.27 -8.30
N ARG A 340 18.94 -7.08 -7.51
CA ARG A 340 20.11 -7.83 -7.98
C ARG A 340 19.74 -8.81 -9.08
N ILE A 341 18.63 -9.53 -8.89
CA ILE A 341 18.11 -10.48 -9.87
C ILE A 341 17.66 -9.73 -11.12
N GLU A 342 16.87 -8.66 -11.00
CA GLU A 342 16.45 -7.83 -12.12
C GLU A 342 17.63 -7.37 -12.98
N HIS A 343 18.70 -6.91 -12.34
CA HIS A 343 19.91 -6.47 -13.02
C HIS A 343 20.59 -7.61 -13.79
N PHE A 344 20.72 -8.78 -13.16
CA PHE A 344 21.26 -9.98 -13.81
C PHE A 344 20.42 -10.37 -15.04
N PHE A 345 19.11 -10.45 -14.89
CA PHE A 345 18.18 -10.81 -15.96
C PHE A 345 18.18 -9.81 -17.12
N LYS A 346 18.20 -8.49 -16.82
CA LYS A 346 18.35 -7.44 -17.84
C LYS A 346 19.66 -7.56 -18.61
N GLY A 347 20.76 -7.88 -17.93
CA GLY A 347 22.07 -8.11 -18.54
C GLY A 347 22.11 -9.28 -19.53
N GLN A 348 21.12 -10.17 -19.46
CA GLN A 348 20.97 -11.35 -20.31
C GLN A 348 19.81 -11.23 -21.31
N GLY A 349 19.23 -10.03 -21.46
CA GLY A 349 18.18 -9.74 -22.44
C GLY A 349 16.74 -10.07 -22.01
N PHE A 350 16.49 -10.38 -20.73
CA PHE A 350 15.13 -10.62 -20.23
C PHE A 350 14.45 -9.33 -19.78
N SER A 351 13.29 -9.02 -20.34
CA SER A 351 12.54 -7.79 -20.08
C SER A 351 11.33 -7.96 -19.15
N GLU A 352 10.89 -9.19 -18.87
CA GLU A 352 9.60 -9.49 -18.22
C GLU A 352 9.71 -9.70 -16.69
N PHE A 353 10.75 -9.14 -16.05
CA PHE A 353 11.02 -9.32 -14.62
C PHE A 353 9.96 -8.72 -13.68
N ALA A 354 9.14 -7.78 -14.19
CA ALA A 354 8.15 -7.07 -13.37
C ALA A 354 7.15 -8.01 -12.68
N VAL A 355 6.72 -9.08 -13.35
CA VAL A 355 5.74 -10.01 -12.77
C VAL A 355 6.40 -10.98 -11.79
N ALA A 356 7.64 -11.39 -12.05
CA ALA A 356 8.42 -12.20 -11.12
C ALA A 356 8.68 -11.44 -9.80
N LYS A 357 9.00 -10.15 -9.91
CA LYS A 357 9.15 -9.25 -8.76
C LYS A 357 7.89 -9.15 -7.91
N GLU A 358 6.72 -9.04 -8.56
CA GLU A 358 5.43 -8.99 -7.87
C GLU A 358 5.14 -10.27 -7.08
N LEU A 359 5.52 -11.45 -7.60
CA LEU A 359 5.36 -12.70 -6.85
C LEU A 359 6.23 -12.75 -5.60
N LEU A 360 7.47 -12.28 -5.69
CA LEU A 360 8.36 -12.18 -4.52
C LEU A 360 7.79 -11.25 -3.46
N HIS A 361 7.18 -10.14 -3.89
CA HIS A 361 6.50 -9.20 -3.02
C HIS A 361 5.28 -9.81 -2.33
N GLN A 362 4.44 -10.56 -3.04
CA GLN A 362 3.28 -11.22 -2.43
C GLN A 362 3.71 -12.28 -1.41
N TRP A 363 4.84 -12.90 -1.66
CA TRP A 363 5.39 -13.99 -0.87
C TRP A 363 5.98 -13.61 0.46
N VAL A 364 6.70 -12.48 0.54
CA VAL A 364 7.15 -11.95 1.84
C VAL A 364 5.97 -11.54 2.73
N LEU A 365 4.77 -11.45 2.15
CA LEU A 365 3.52 -11.11 2.82
C LEU A 365 2.64 -12.35 3.12
N LEU A 366 3.16 -13.57 2.95
CA LEU A 366 2.48 -14.79 3.40
C LEU A 366 2.83 -15.12 4.88
N PRO A 367 1.89 -15.67 5.67
CA PRO A 367 2.12 -16.05 7.07
C PRO A 367 3.27 -17.08 7.23
N ARG A 368 4.05 -16.94 8.31
CA ARG A 368 5.34 -17.60 8.54
C ARG A 368 5.27 -18.95 9.28
N ASP A 369 4.19 -19.70 9.14
CA ASP A 369 3.99 -20.93 9.93
C ASP A 369 5.01 -22.05 9.61
N SER A 370 5.93 -21.84 8.67
CA SER A 370 7.05 -22.75 8.37
C SER A 370 8.40 -22.24 8.92
N PRO A 371 9.11 -23.02 9.76
CA PRO A 371 10.39 -22.65 10.37
C PRO A 371 11.60 -22.67 9.42
N SER A 372 11.41 -22.93 8.12
CA SER A 372 12.46 -22.96 7.11
C SER A 372 12.27 -21.81 6.12
N HIS A 373 12.80 -20.63 6.46
CA HIS A 373 12.67 -19.47 5.58
C HIS A 373 13.60 -19.62 4.37
N PRO A 374 13.10 -19.71 3.13
CA PRO A 374 13.93 -19.96 1.95
C PRO A 374 14.89 -18.81 1.61
N TRP A 375 14.70 -17.63 2.23
CA TRP A 375 15.52 -16.45 1.98
C TRP A 375 16.70 -16.25 2.92
N ALA A 376 16.73 -16.89 4.10
CA ALA A 376 17.86 -16.72 5.01
C ALA A 376 19.21 -17.10 4.36
N PRO A 377 19.29 -18.13 3.49
CA PRO A 377 20.46 -18.36 2.65
C PRO A 377 20.64 -17.27 1.58
N LEU A 378 19.57 -16.85 0.88
CA LEU A 378 19.63 -15.93 -0.27
C LEU A 378 20.39 -14.61 0.00
N PHE A 379 20.26 -14.07 1.21
CA PHE A 379 20.85 -12.78 1.57
C PHE A 379 22.37 -12.84 1.80
N ALA A 380 22.93 -14.03 2.04
CA ALA A 380 24.36 -14.22 2.29
C ALA A 380 25.14 -14.76 1.07
N LEU A 381 24.44 -15.13 0.00
CA LEU A 381 25.02 -15.89 -1.10
C LEU A 381 25.50 -14.99 -2.28
N PRO A 382 26.60 -15.39 -2.96
CA PRO A 382 26.99 -14.84 -4.26
C PRO A 382 25.84 -14.90 -5.29
N PRO A 383 25.82 -14.04 -6.33
CA PRO A 383 24.72 -13.96 -7.30
C PRO A 383 24.28 -15.29 -7.93
N GLU A 384 25.23 -16.20 -8.18
CA GLU A 384 24.96 -17.53 -8.75
C GLU A 384 24.24 -18.45 -7.76
N GLU A 385 24.64 -18.44 -6.49
CA GLU A 385 24.00 -19.20 -5.40
C GLU A 385 22.67 -18.54 -4.99
N SER A 386 22.55 -17.22 -5.16
CA SER A 386 21.28 -16.52 -5.07
C SER A 386 20.29 -16.96 -6.16
N ALA A 387 20.77 -17.27 -7.37
CA ALA A 387 19.92 -17.83 -8.42
C ALA A 387 19.41 -19.24 -8.07
N GLN A 388 20.22 -20.06 -7.37
CA GLN A 388 19.81 -21.40 -6.91
C GLN A 388 18.74 -21.34 -5.84
N ALA A 389 18.88 -20.48 -4.84
CA ALA A 389 17.83 -20.33 -3.83
C ALA A 389 16.62 -19.54 -4.38
N TYR A 390 16.78 -18.75 -5.46
CA TYR A 390 15.68 -18.18 -6.22
C TYR A 390 14.86 -19.26 -6.94
N VAL A 391 15.51 -20.31 -7.47
CA VAL A 391 14.82 -21.52 -7.96
C VAL A 391 13.99 -22.13 -6.84
N ALA A 392 14.57 -22.37 -5.65
CA ALA A 392 13.82 -22.92 -4.51
C ALA A 392 12.60 -22.05 -4.11
N CYS A 393 12.71 -20.73 -4.21
CA CYS A 393 11.57 -19.83 -4.05
C CYS A 393 10.54 -20.04 -5.17
N LEU A 394 10.91 -19.98 -6.43
CA LEU A 394 9.98 -20.21 -7.54
C LEU A 394 9.29 -21.57 -7.47
N GLN A 395 9.97 -22.60 -6.96
CA GLN A 395 9.41 -23.94 -6.74
C GLN A 395 8.30 -23.93 -5.69
N HIS A 396 8.51 -23.26 -4.56
CA HIS A 396 7.47 -23.11 -3.55
C HIS A 396 6.29 -22.26 -4.08
N ALA A 397 6.54 -21.33 -5.03
CA ALA A 397 5.50 -20.49 -5.67
C ALA A 397 4.62 -21.31 -6.57
N PHE A 398 5.27 -22.14 -7.36
CA PHE A 398 4.61 -23.16 -8.14
C PHE A 398 3.75 -24.08 -7.26
N HIS A 399 4.30 -24.65 -6.18
CA HIS A 399 3.54 -25.58 -5.31
C HIS A 399 2.33 -24.91 -4.63
N THR A 400 2.46 -23.63 -4.26
CA THR A 400 1.35 -22.86 -3.66
C THR A 400 0.23 -22.57 -4.67
N LEU A 401 0.57 -22.41 -5.95
CA LEU A 401 -0.38 -22.16 -7.04
C LEU A 401 -0.99 -23.45 -7.59
N ALA A 402 -0.21 -24.53 -7.66
CA ALA A 402 -0.65 -25.83 -8.18
C ALA A 402 -1.78 -26.47 -7.33
N GLY A 403 -1.92 -26.08 -6.06
CA GLY A 403 -3.01 -26.52 -5.18
C GLY A 403 -4.29 -25.69 -5.24
N LYS A 404 -4.37 -24.65 -6.09
CA LYS A 404 -5.52 -23.75 -6.21
C LYS A 404 -6.21 -23.88 -7.57
N GLU A 405 -7.48 -23.48 -7.67
CA GLU A 405 -8.17 -23.41 -8.97
C GLU A 405 -7.43 -22.47 -9.94
N LEU A 406 -7.26 -22.91 -11.20
CA LEU A 406 -6.57 -22.15 -12.25
C LEU A 406 -7.44 -21.01 -12.79
N THR A 407 -7.58 -19.94 -12.02
CA THR A 407 -8.21 -18.68 -12.47
C THR A 407 -7.37 -18.00 -13.57
N PRO A 408 -7.93 -17.06 -14.35
CA PRO A 408 -7.15 -16.29 -15.32
C PRO A 408 -5.94 -15.57 -14.71
N GLU A 409 -6.02 -15.02 -13.49
CA GLU A 409 -4.86 -14.41 -12.82
C GLU A 409 -3.82 -15.46 -12.41
N ALA A 410 -4.25 -16.63 -11.93
CA ALA A 410 -3.36 -17.74 -11.63
C ALA A 410 -2.62 -18.21 -12.88
N LEU A 411 -3.27 -18.20 -14.05
CA LEU A 411 -2.63 -18.58 -15.32
C LEU A 411 -1.59 -17.57 -15.80
N VAL A 412 -1.83 -16.28 -15.65
CA VAL A 412 -0.80 -15.26 -15.92
C VAL A 412 0.42 -15.51 -15.03
N THR A 413 0.18 -15.80 -13.76
CA THR A 413 1.22 -16.07 -12.78
C THR A 413 2.04 -17.32 -13.13
N VAL A 414 1.37 -18.42 -13.46
CA VAL A 414 2.02 -19.69 -13.87
C VAL A 414 2.81 -19.50 -15.18
N GLY A 415 2.28 -18.72 -16.13
CA GLY A 415 2.99 -18.38 -17.37
C GLY A 415 4.28 -17.61 -17.14
N VAL A 416 4.27 -16.66 -16.20
CA VAL A 416 5.48 -15.93 -15.81
C VAL A 416 6.47 -16.84 -15.10
N LEU A 417 6.03 -17.67 -14.16
CA LEU A 417 6.90 -18.65 -13.50
C LEU A 417 7.58 -19.56 -14.52
N ALA A 418 6.83 -20.01 -15.54
CA ALA A 418 7.36 -20.78 -16.67
C ALA A 418 8.48 -20.04 -17.43
N GLN A 419 8.28 -18.76 -17.76
CA GLN A 419 9.29 -17.95 -18.45
C GLN A 419 10.52 -17.71 -17.57
N VAL A 420 10.33 -17.48 -16.27
CA VAL A 420 11.41 -17.33 -15.31
C VAL A 420 12.21 -18.62 -15.21
N PHE A 421 11.58 -19.79 -15.05
CA PHE A 421 12.27 -21.08 -15.05
C PHE A 421 12.99 -21.37 -16.37
N THR A 422 12.40 -21.01 -17.52
CA THR A 422 13.03 -21.12 -18.84
C THR A 422 14.35 -20.35 -18.89
N PHE A 423 14.34 -19.13 -18.38
CA PHE A 423 15.52 -18.28 -18.37
C PHE A 423 16.54 -18.76 -17.35
N VAL A 424 16.10 -19.13 -16.14
CA VAL A 424 16.98 -19.64 -15.09
C VAL A 424 17.66 -20.93 -15.54
N GLY A 425 16.95 -21.81 -16.27
CA GLY A 425 17.50 -23.05 -16.83
C GLY A 425 18.65 -22.82 -17.82
N LYS A 426 18.67 -21.68 -18.51
CA LYS A 426 19.76 -21.27 -19.42
C LYS A 426 20.99 -20.73 -18.69
N THR A 427 20.85 -20.34 -17.42
CA THR A 427 21.87 -19.60 -16.66
C THR A 427 22.41 -20.37 -15.45
N VAL A 428 21.71 -21.38 -14.95
CA VAL A 428 22.18 -22.21 -13.83
C VAL A 428 23.26 -23.21 -14.24
N LYS A 429 24.15 -23.55 -13.28
CA LYS A 429 25.17 -24.61 -13.42
C LYS A 429 24.51 -25.97 -13.66
N GLU A 430 25.22 -26.88 -14.32
CA GLU A 430 24.69 -28.20 -14.71
C GLU A 430 24.03 -28.99 -13.57
N GLY A 431 24.54 -28.88 -12.34
CA GLY A 431 24.00 -29.59 -11.17
C GLY A 431 22.55 -29.25 -10.79
N LEU A 432 22.01 -28.10 -11.24
CA LEU A 432 20.61 -27.71 -10.98
C LEU A 432 19.78 -27.60 -12.26
N LYS A 433 20.40 -27.80 -13.42
CA LYS A 433 19.75 -27.62 -14.71
C LYS A 433 18.58 -28.59 -14.87
N ALA A 434 18.76 -29.86 -14.53
CA ALA A 434 17.71 -30.87 -14.60
C ALA A 434 16.52 -30.55 -13.69
N GLU A 435 16.78 -30.01 -12.49
CA GLU A 435 15.72 -29.61 -11.56
C GLU A 435 14.95 -28.39 -12.07
N VAL A 436 15.66 -27.35 -12.55
CA VAL A 436 15.03 -26.17 -13.14
C VAL A 436 14.21 -26.51 -14.39
N GLU A 437 14.74 -27.39 -15.24
CA GLU A 437 14.03 -27.89 -16.43
C GLU A 437 12.77 -28.68 -16.04
N ALA A 438 12.80 -29.49 -14.97
CA ALA A 438 11.63 -30.18 -14.44
C ALA A 438 10.51 -29.20 -14.00
N TYR A 439 10.85 -28.13 -13.29
CA TYR A 439 9.89 -27.11 -12.88
C TYR A 439 9.43 -26.23 -14.05
N GLN A 440 10.29 -25.98 -15.03
CA GLN A 440 9.90 -25.34 -16.28
C GLN A 440 8.81 -26.16 -16.99
N TRP A 441 9.02 -27.48 -17.11
CA TRP A 441 8.04 -28.41 -17.67
C TRP A 441 6.71 -28.39 -16.91
N GLN A 442 6.77 -28.32 -15.59
CA GLN A 442 5.59 -28.23 -14.72
C GLN A 442 4.80 -26.93 -14.91
N CYS A 443 5.47 -25.78 -14.84
CA CYS A 443 4.84 -24.48 -15.03
C CYS A 443 4.26 -24.34 -16.43
N GLN A 444 5.03 -24.70 -17.47
CA GLN A 444 4.56 -24.62 -18.84
C GLN A 444 3.43 -25.60 -19.11
N GLY A 445 3.47 -26.78 -18.50
CA GLY A 445 2.37 -27.76 -18.55
C GLY A 445 1.07 -27.22 -17.98
N LEU A 446 1.09 -26.67 -16.76
CA LEU A 446 -0.09 -26.05 -16.13
C LEU A 446 -0.57 -24.82 -16.90
N PHE A 447 0.34 -24.00 -17.42
CA PHE A 447 0.00 -22.85 -18.25
C PHE A 447 -0.72 -23.27 -19.53
N ILE A 448 -0.16 -24.25 -20.26
CA ILE A 448 -0.75 -24.81 -21.49
C ILE A 448 -2.11 -25.43 -21.18
N GLN A 449 -2.22 -26.23 -20.11
CA GLN A 449 -3.47 -26.86 -19.71
C GLN A 449 -4.55 -25.82 -19.41
N GLY A 450 -4.25 -24.78 -18.65
CA GLY A 450 -5.23 -23.75 -18.35
C GLY A 450 -5.53 -22.82 -19.53
N CYS A 451 -4.56 -22.51 -20.40
CA CYS A 451 -4.84 -21.81 -21.66
C CYS A 451 -5.75 -22.63 -22.58
N LEU A 452 -5.61 -23.96 -22.60
CA LEU A 452 -6.52 -24.84 -23.33
C LEU A 452 -7.92 -24.86 -22.68
N ILE A 453 -8.03 -24.95 -21.36
CA ILE A 453 -9.32 -24.90 -20.66
C ILE A 453 -10.04 -23.56 -20.91
N GLN A 454 -9.32 -22.44 -20.84
CA GLN A 454 -9.87 -21.11 -21.10
C GLN A 454 -10.17 -20.88 -22.59
N GLY A 455 -9.32 -21.41 -23.48
CA GLY A 455 -9.46 -21.32 -24.93
C GLY A 455 -10.49 -22.28 -25.55
N CYS A 456 -10.89 -23.33 -24.83
CA CYS A 456 -11.96 -24.27 -25.19
C CYS A 456 -13.37 -23.75 -24.89
N ARG A 457 -13.54 -22.50 -24.43
CA ARG A 457 -14.84 -21.83 -24.53
C ARG A 457 -15.20 -21.72 -26.02
N PRO A 458 -16.44 -22.06 -26.43
CA PRO A 458 -16.77 -22.31 -27.83
C PRO A 458 -16.38 -21.11 -28.68
N LEU A 459 -15.40 -21.32 -29.57
CA LEU A 459 -15.12 -20.43 -30.67
C LEU A 459 -16.40 -20.30 -31.49
N LYS A 460 -16.82 -19.08 -31.81
CA LYS A 460 -17.91 -18.88 -32.79
C LYS A 460 -17.54 -19.65 -34.06
N GLU A 461 -18.50 -20.41 -34.60
CA GLU A 461 -18.31 -21.19 -35.83
C GLU A 461 -17.62 -20.33 -36.90
N GLY A 462 -16.52 -20.86 -37.46
CA GLY A 462 -15.73 -20.19 -38.50
C GLY A 462 -14.52 -19.39 -38.02
N ALA A 463 -14.27 -19.26 -36.71
CA ALA A 463 -13.03 -18.65 -36.22
C ALA A 463 -11.83 -19.59 -36.46
N LYS A 464 -10.81 -19.12 -37.20
CA LYS A 464 -9.56 -19.86 -37.41
C LYS A 464 -8.83 -19.98 -36.05
N PRO A 465 -8.31 -21.17 -35.68
CA PRO A 465 -7.56 -21.35 -34.42
C PRO A 465 -6.39 -20.37 -34.25
N GLU A 466 -5.80 -19.96 -35.37
CA GLU A 466 -4.65 -19.06 -35.47
C GLU A 466 -4.95 -17.61 -35.05
N THR A 467 -6.21 -17.19 -35.02
CA THR A 467 -6.62 -15.85 -34.56
C THR A 467 -6.97 -15.82 -33.07
N ASN A 468 -6.92 -16.96 -32.38
CA ASN A 468 -7.15 -17.05 -30.94
C ASN A 468 -5.85 -16.70 -30.18
N LEU A 469 -5.87 -15.59 -29.43
CA LEU A 469 -4.77 -15.13 -28.58
C LEU A 469 -4.21 -16.25 -27.66
N TRP A 470 -5.08 -17.14 -27.19
CA TRP A 470 -4.69 -18.26 -26.33
C TRP A 470 -3.94 -19.36 -27.08
N PHE A 471 -4.28 -19.62 -28.34
CA PHE A 471 -3.58 -20.59 -29.17
C PHE A 471 -2.15 -20.13 -29.51
N GLY A 472 -1.98 -18.83 -29.78
CA GLY A 472 -0.64 -18.23 -29.95
C GLY A 472 0.24 -18.38 -28.71
N ARG A 473 -0.32 -18.15 -27.52
CA ARG A 473 0.38 -18.33 -26.23
C ARG A 473 0.74 -19.79 -25.94
N VAL A 474 -0.12 -20.74 -26.31
CA VAL A 474 0.17 -22.18 -26.19
C VAL A 474 1.35 -22.58 -27.09
N LEU A 475 1.40 -22.09 -28.33
CA LEU A 475 2.51 -22.38 -29.25
C LEU A 475 3.84 -21.78 -28.77
N GLU A 476 3.82 -20.56 -28.24
CA GLU A 476 5.00 -19.91 -27.67
C GLU A 476 5.51 -20.64 -26.41
N ALA A 477 4.60 -21.10 -25.55
CA ALA A 477 4.93 -21.93 -24.40
C ALA A 477 5.54 -23.29 -24.82
N LEU A 478 4.97 -23.94 -25.85
CA LEU A 478 5.52 -25.21 -26.37
C LEU A 478 6.92 -25.06 -26.95
N ARG A 479 7.19 -23.97 -27.67
CA ARG A 479 8.52 -23.68 -28.27
C ARG A 479 9.60 -23.39 -27.22
N SER A 480 9.20 -22.89 -26.05
CA SER A 480 10.14 -22.56 -24.99
C SER A 480 10.48 -23.73 -24.08
N LEU A 481 9.75 -24.85 -24.15
CA LEU A 481 10.05 -26.08 -23.40
C LEU A 481 11.46 -26.61 -23.74
N PRO A 482 12.22 -27.14 -22.75
CA PRO A 482 13.46 -27.88 -23.03
C PRO A 482 13.14 -29.21 -23.73
N PRO A 483 14.13 -29.96 -24.24
CA PRO A 483 13.91 -31.31 -24.78
C PRO A 483 13.11 -32.18 -23.79
N VAL A 484 12.28 -33.08 -24.31
CA VAL A 484 11.42 -33.95 -23.48
C VAL A 484 12.32 -34.80 -22.57
N PRO A 485 12.23 -34.67 -21.23
CA PRO A 485 13.03 -35.47 -20.31
C PRO A 485 12.57 -36.93 -20.36
N GLN A 486 13.47 -37.88 -20.10
CA GLN A 486 13.09 -39.30 -20.02
C GLN A 486 12.21 -39.58 -18.80
N GLU A 487 12.41 -38.86 -17.68
CA GLU A 487 11.58 -38.89 -16.48
C GLU A 487 11.56 -37.50 -15.81
N VAL A 488 10.38 -37.04 -15.34
CA VAL A 488 10.25 -35.88 -14.45
C VAL A 488 9.51 -36.34 -13.19
N PRO A 489 10.17 -36.44 -12.01
CA PRO A 489 9.63 -37.16 -10.84
C PRO A 489 8.28 -36.67 -10.30
N SER A 490 7.85 -35.46 -10.67
CA SER A 490 6.70 -34.77 -10.10
C SER A 490 5.70 -34.27 -11.15
N VAL A 491 5.84 -34.65 -12.43
CA VAL A 491 4.81 -34.44 -13.45
C VAL A 491 4.15 -35.78 -13.75
N PRO A 492 2.81 -35.89 -13.70
CA PRO A 492 2.11 -37.10 -14.12
C PRO A 492 2.55 -37.53 -15.53
N GLN A 493 2.87 -38.82 -15.70
CA GLN A 493 3.45 -39.38 -16.94
C GLN A 493 2.58 -39.09 -18.18
N ASP A 494 1.26 -39.09 -17.99
CA ASP A 494 0.24 -38.74 -18.98
C ASP A 494 0.31 -37.27 -19.41
N VAL A 495 0.57 -36.35 -18.48
CA VAL A 495 0.80 -34.92 -18.78
C VAL A 495 2.10 -34.73 -19.56
N LEU A 496 3.20 -35.39 -19.16
CA LEU A 496 4.46 -35.37 -19.92
C LEU A 496 4.29 -35.94 -21.33
N MET A 497 3.58 -37.05 -21.47
CA MET A 497 3.30 -37.64 -22.78
C MET A 497 2.44 -36.74 -23.65
N PHE A 498 1.42 -36.07 -23.07
CA PHE A 498 0.57 -35.13 -23.79
C PHE A 498 1.35 -33.92 -24.28
N LEU A 499 2.11 -33.26 -23.39
CA LEU A 499 2.92 -32.09 -23.75
C LEU A 499 4.05 -32.47 -24.72
N GLY A 500 4.69 -33.62 -24.52
CA GLY A 500 5.71 -34.15 -25.42
C GLY A 500 5.17 -34.55 -26.80
N ARG A 501 3.90 -34.95 -26.91
CA ARG A 501 3.21 -35.13 -28.21
C ARG A 501 2.93 -33.77 -28.85
N MET A 502 2.40 -32.82 -28.10
CA MET A 502 2.11 -31.47 -28.60
C MET A 502 3.37 -30.75 -29.09
N LYS A 503 4.49 -30.89 -28.36
CA LYS A 503 5.78 -30.32 -28.76
C LYS A 503 6.31 -30.93 -30.05
N ARG A 504 6.32 -32.26 -30.16
CA ARG A 504 6.72 -32.96 -31.39
C ARG A 504 5.86 -32.57 -32.59
N MET A 505 4.53 -32.45 -32.39
CA MET A 505 3.63 -31.97 -33.44
C MET A 505 3.95 -30.52 -33.85
N GLN A 506 4.31 -29.65 -32.92
CA GLN A 506 4.73 -28.28 -33.23
C GLN A 506 6.09 -28.23 -33.95
N GLU A 507 7.06 -29.04 -33.57
CA GLU A 507 8.35 -29.19 -34.25
C GLU A 507 8.17 -29.73 -35.69
N ASP A 508 7.25 -30.68 -35.90
CA ASP A 508 6.85 -31.18 -37.22
C ASP A 508 6.16 -30.10 -38.08
N VAL A 509 5.35 -29.23 -37.48
CA VAL A 509 4.70 -28.12 -38.20
C VAL A 509 5.70 -27.04 -38.59
N ASP A 510 6.61 -26.67 -37.67
CA ASP A 510 7.62 -25.65 -37.94
C ASP A 510 8.64 -26.14 -38.98
N SER A 511 9.05 -27.42 -38.93
CA SER A 511 9.93 -28.01 -39.94
C SER A 511 9.29 -28.03 -41.34
N ARG A 512 7.98 -28.34 -41.44
CA ARG A 512 7.22 -28.26 -42.70
C ARG A 512 7.05 -26.85 -43.22
N ARG A 513 6.91 -25.85 -42.35
CA ARG A 513 6.89 -24.42 -42.73
C ARG A 513 8.24 -23.94 -43.24
N THR A 514 9.34 -24.38 -42.63
CA THR A 514 10.69 -24.06 -43.14
C THR A 514 11.02 -24.79 -44.44
N SER A 515 10.48 -25.99 -44.67
CA SER A 515 10.70 -26.75 -45.92
C SER A 515 9.83 -26.27 -47.09
N THR A 516 8.71 -25.59 -46.82
CA THR A 516 7.88 -24.94 -47.86
C THR A 516 8.38 -23.54 -48.23
N LEU A 517 9.40 -23.03 -47.54
CA LEU A 517 10.02 -21.71 -47.74
C LEU A 517 11.46 -21.76 -48.25
N GLY A 518 11.95 -22.90 -48.74
CA GLY A 518 13.32 -22.98 -49.27
C GLY A 518 13.39 -23.00 -50.79
N PRO A 519 14.49 -22.49 -51.38
CA PRO A 519 14.99 -21.11 -51.32
C PRO A 519 14.16 -20.09 -52.12
#